data_AF-A0A958B2Z7-F1
#
_entry.id   AF-A0A958B2Z7-F1
#
_cell.length_a   1.000
_cell.length_b   1.000
_cell.length_c   1.000
_cell.angle_alpha   90.00
_cell.angle_beta   90.00
_cell.angle_gamma   90.00
#
_symmetry.space_group_name_H-M   'P 1'
#
loop_
_entity.id
_entity.type
_entity.pdbx_description
1 polymer ?
#
loop_
_entity_poly.entity_id
_entity_poly.type
_entity_poly.pdbx_seq_one_letter_code
_entity_poly.pdbx_strand_id
1 'polypeptide(L)'
;MTQASSFPASRATVRPDRLALYFLVACTLLSTLLVFSNSLPIWLAVAAVAGLLAVFVWRAAVTRAFLPPTAVDWPNLLMLLLLPVGLWASHDPAASWPTIAKVIAGFGLFYGLAGLAGSRWADLLPWLFLAAAALASLAVLVGTRWFTSKLPFVPDQIYAALPSLSSDNPLAGFHPNLAGALMASLFLPALALVLWSRERRLRAAAVAVALLTGLMLFLTQSRGAWAGLGVGLLVAPTLRYRRWWIVVAVVAVVGAVVAVVLGPSLVNNMMLAPVTD
;
A
#
# COMPACT_ATOMS: atom_id res chain seq x y z
N MET A 1 50.57 32.50 15.33
CA MET A 1 50.36 31.65 16.52
C MET A 1 48.90 31.73 16.89
N THR A 2 48.10 30.79 16.40
CA THR A 2 46.63 30.79 16.56
C THR A 2 46.26 29.45 17.15
N GLN A 3 45.75 29.49 18.39
CA GLN A 3 45.44 28.32 19.21
C GLN A 3 44.41 27.42 18.51
N ALA A 4 44.82 26.18 18.25
CA ALA A 4 43.93 25.10 17.87
C ALA A 4 43.07 24.73 19.08
N SER A 5 41.79 25.11 19.02
CA SER A 5 40.79 24.65 19.97
C SER A 5 40.52 23.15 19.74
N SER A 6 41.01 22.35 20.68
CA SER A 6 40.71 20.93 20.78
C SER A 6 39.23 20.74 21.11
N PHE A 7 38.42 20.48 20.08
CA PHE A 7 37.02 20.09 20.28
C PHE A 7 36.96 18.75 21.03
N PRO A 8 36.18 18.67 22.12
CA PRO A 8 36.17 17.49 22.97
C PRO A 8 35.41 16.32 22.33
N ALA A 9 36.00 15.14 22.52
CA ALA A 9 35.40 13.82 22.62
C ALA A 9 34.18 13.53 21.74
N SER A 10 34.47 12.88 20.60
CA SER A 10 33.73 11.73 20.03
C SER A 10 32.50 11.31 20.85
N ARG A 11 31.36 11.99 20.65
CA ARG A 11 30.07 11.43 21.04
C ARG A 11 29.94 10.13 20.26
N ALA A 12 29.63 9.03 20.95
CA ALA A 12 29.32 7.76 20.31
C ALA A 12 28.15 7.98 19.34
N THR A 13 28.48 8.28 18.09
CA THR A 13 27.51 8.50 17.01
C THR A 13 26.90 7.15 16.74
N VAL A 14 25.67 6.94 17.25
CA VAL A 14 24.85 5.81 16.86
C VAL A 14 24.90 5.73 15.34
N ARG A 15 25.38 4.60 14.81
CA ARG A 15 25.49 4.43 13.36
C ARG A 15 24.10 4.66 12.76
N PRO A 16 23.93 5.60 11.83
CA PRO A 16 22.62 6.01 11.32
C PRO A 16 21.78 4.82 10.82
N ASP A 17 22.45 3.79 10.28
CA ASP A 17 21.82 2.54 9.83
C ASP A 17 21.05 1.78 10.91
N ARG A 18 21.54 1.74 12.15
CA ARG A 18 20.87 1.00 13.24
C ARG A 18 19.62 1.75 13.71
N LEU A 19 19.71 3.07 13.78
CA LEU A 19 18.58 3.92 14.15
C LEU A 19 17.45 3.80 13.13
N ALA A 20 17.77 3.83 11.83
CA ALA A 20 16.79 3.64 10.77
C ALA A 20 16.08 2.27 10.86
N LEU A 21 16.83 1.20 11.14
CA LEU A 21 16.27 -0.13 11.32
C LEU A 21 15.35 -0.20 12.55
N TYR A 22 15.79 0.29 13.70
CA TYR A 22 14.96 0.31 14.92
C TYR A 22 13.68 1.12 14.73
N PHE A 23 13.78 2.24 14.03
CA PHE A 23 12.63 3.07 13.68
C PHE A 23 11.63 2.30 12.79
N LEU A 24 12.09 1.65 11.71
CA LEU A 24 11.21 0.80 10.89
C LEU A 24 10.55 -0.29 11.73
N VAL A 25 11.32 -1.03 12.53
CA VAL A 25 10.82 -2.16 13.31
C VAL A 25 9.74 -1.69 14.29
N ALA A 26 9.99 -0.60 15.01
CA ALA A 26 9.01 -0.02 15.94
C ALA A 26 7.74 0.44 15.20
N CYS A 27 7.88 1.15 14.08
CA CYS A 27 6.74 1.55 13.25
C CYS A 27 5.96 0.33 12.74
N THR A 28 6.64 -0.73 12.30
CA THR A 28 6.02 -1.94 11.75
C THR A 28 5.24 -2.70 12.81
N LEU A 29 5.83 -2.92 13.99
CA LEU A 29 5.17 -3.62 15.09
C LEU A 29 3.90 -2.89 15.53
N LEU A 30 3.98 -1.58 15.75
CA LEU A 30 2.83 -0.79 16.20
C LEU A 30 1.76 -0.66 15.11
N SER A 31 2.16 -0.49 13.86
CA SER A 31 1.23 -0.45 12.73
C SER A 31 0.53 -1.79 12.53
N THR A 32 1.20 -2.91 12.81
CA THR A 32 0.58 -4.25 12.75
C THR A 32 -0.59 -4.35 13.73
N LEU A 33 -0.41 -3.87 14.97
CA LEU A 33 -1.51 -3.81 15.96
C LEU A 33 -2.68 -2.96 15.43
N LEU A 34 -2.40 -1.81 14.83
CA LEU A 34 -3.45 -0.92 14.30
C LEU A 34 -4.19 -1.49 13.09
N VAL A 35 -3.51 -2.25 12.21
CA VAL A 35 -4.17 -2.94 11.08
C VAL A 35 -5.22 -3.94 11.58
N PHE A 36 -4.93 -4.61 12.70
CA PHE A 36 -5.83 -5.57 13.36
C PHE A 36 -6.74 -4.93 14.43
N SER A 37 -6.93 -3.61 14.40
CA SER A 37 -7.75 -2.88 15.37
C SER A 37 -9.19 -3.38 15.50
N ASN A 38 -9.75 -4.03 14.46
CA ASN A 38 -11.07 -4.69 14.52
C ASN A 38 -11.13 -5.83 15.54
N SER A 39 -10.01 -6.50 15.79
CA SER A 39 -9.92 -7.69 16.63
C SER A 39 -9.30 -7.41 17.99
N LEU A 40 -8.93 -6.16 18.25
CA LEU A 40 -8.24 -5.73 19.46
C LEU A 40 -9.14 -4.81 20.29
N PRO A 41 -8.99 -4.80 21.62
CA PRO A 41 -9.69 -3.83 22.44
C PRO A 41 -9.22 -2.41 22.13
N ILE A 42 -10.15 -1.44 22.19
CA ILE A 42 -9.90 -0.04 21.78
C ILE A 42 -8.70 0.60 22.49
N TRP A 43 -8.48 0.28 23.78
CA TRP A 43 -7.36 0.83 24.55
C TRP A 43 -6.00 0.42 23.97
N LEU A 44 -5.90 -0.76 23.37
CA LEU A 44 -4.66 -1.25 22.76
C LEU A 44 -4.40 -0.53 21.43
N ALA A 45 -5.44 -0.24 20.66
CA ALA A 45 -5.33 0.61 19.47
C ALA A 45 -4.87 2.03 19.84
N VAL A 46 -5.47 2.63 20.88
CA VAL A 46 -5.04 3.95 21.39
C VAL A 46 -3.59 3.91 21.88
N ALA A 47 -3.19 2.86 22.61
CA ALA A 47 -1.82 2.67 23.06
C ALA A 47 -0.84 2.53 21.88
N ALA A 48 -1.23 1.85 20.80
CA ALA A 48 -0.42 1.72 19.59
C ALA A 48 -0.26 3.07 18.85
N VAL A 49 -1.30 3.90 18.77
CA VAL A 49 -1.21 5.28 18.24
C VAL A 49 -0.27 6.13 19.10
N ALA A 50 -0.44 6.09 20.42
CA ALA A 50 0.44 6.82 21.35
C ALA A 50 1.90 6.33 21.25
N GLY A 51 2.10 5.03 21.10
CA GLY A 51 3.40 4.41 20.85
C GLY A 51 4.04 4.91 19.56
N LEU A 52 3.27 5.01 18.47
CA LEU A 52 3.78 5.54 17.19
C LEU A 52 4.23 6.99 17.37
N LEU A 53 3.39 7.82 18.02
CA LEU A 53 3.74 9.21 18.32
C LEU A 53 5.04 9.29 19.13
N ALA A 54 5.19 8.45 20.16
CA ALA A 54 6.40 8.39 20.97
C ALA A 54 7.64 7.99 20.15
N VAL A 55 7.51 7.04 19.22
CA VAL A 55 8.59 6.65 18.29
C VAL A 55 9.01 7.83 17.40
N PHE A 56 8.06 8.61 16.86
CA PHE A 56 8.37 9.82 16.09
C PHE A 56 9.01 10.93 16.93
N VAL A 57 8.52 11.17 18.15
CA VAL A 57 9.12 12.15 19.08
C VAL A 57 10.54 11.73 19.46
N TRP A 58 10.77 10.45 19.76
CA TRP A 58 12.10 9.92 20.04
C TRP A 58 13.05 10.13 18.85
N ARG A 59 12.60 9.81 17.63
CA ARG A 59 13.36 10.10 16.41
C ARG A 59 13.66 11.60 16.29
N ALA A 60 12.69 12.47 16.54
CA ALA A 60 12.88 13.92 16.50
C ALA A 60 13.95 14.38 17.50
N ALA A 61 13.95 13.84 18.71
CA ALA A 61 14.95 14.15 19.73
C ALA A 61 16.37 13.73 19.29
N VAL A 62 16.51 12.58 18.63
CA VAL A 62 17.83 12.08 18.20
C VAL A 62 18.32 12.72 16.89
N THR A 63 17.42 12.91 15.91
CA THR A 63 17.76 13.35 14.54
C THR A 63 17.47 14.81 14.27
N ARG A 64 16.81 15.53 15.19
CA ARG A 64 16.28 16.89 15.03
C ARG A 64 15.23 17.05 13.92
N ALA A 65 14.70 15.94 13.40
CA ALA A 65 13.64 15.91 12.41
C ALA A 65 12.54 14.95 12.84
N PHE A 66 11.29 15.39 12.83
CA PHE A 66 10.16 14.56 13.22
C PHE A 66 9.93 13.44 12.18
N LEU A 67 9.82 13.82 10.91
CA LEU A 67 9.62 12.91 9.79
C LEU A 67 10.89 12.84 8.91
N PRO A 68 11.19 11.68 8.30
CA PRO A 68 12.01 11.64 7.10
C PRO A 68 11.37 12.53 6.01
N PRO A 69 12.13 13.38 5.30
CA PRO A 69 11.56 14.24 4.26
C PRO A 69 11.09 13.40 3.07
N THR A 70 9.84 13.56 2.66
CA THR A 70 9.29 12.89 1.48
C THR A 70 8.50 13.86 0.59
N ALA A 71 8.42 13.57 -0.71
CA ALA A 71 7.64 14.40 -1.63
C ALA A 71 6.12 14.40 -1.34
N VAL A 72 5.65 13.49 -0.48
CA VAL A 72 4.23 13.29 -0.15
C VAL A 72 3.88 13.74 1.27
N ASP A 73 4.75 14.52 1.93
CA ASP A 73 4.52 15.00 3.30
C ASP A 73 3.24 15.83 3.42
N TRP A 74 3.01 16.74 2.48
CA TRP A 74 1.81 17.59 2.49
C TRP A 74 0.50 16.80 2.29
N PRO A 75 0.37 15.93 1.27
CA PRO A 75 -0.79 15.05 1.15
C PRO A 75 -1.06 14.20 2.39
N ASN A 76 -0.02 13.60 2.98
CA ASN A 76 -0.17 12.76 4.17
C ASN A 76 -0.61 13.57 5.39
N LEU A 77 -0.05 14.78 5.59
CA LEU A 77 -0.46 15.66 6.67
C LEU A 77 -1.92 16.09 6.51
N LEU A 78 -2.33 16.48 5.29
CA LEU A 78 -3.72 16.84 5.02
C LEU A 78 -4.65 15.65 5.29
N MET A 79 -4.26 14.45 4.86
CA MET A 79 -5.02 13.23 5.13
C MET A 79 -5.18 12.99 6.65
N LEU A 80 -4.11 13.15 7.44
CA LEU A 80 -4.18 13.03 8.90
C LEU A 80 -5.09 14.07 9.55
N LEU A 81 -5.03 15.32 9.09
CA LEU A 81 -5.88 16.41 9.60
C LEU A 81 -7.36 16.21 9.26
N LEU A 82 -7.66 15.47 8.19
CA LEU A 82 -9.03 15.11 7.82
C LEU A 82 -9.58 13.94 8.64
N LEU A 83 -8.75 13.15 9.33
CA LEU A 83 -9.24 12.01 10.13
C LEU A 83 -10.18 12.44 11.27
N PRO A 84 -9.86 13.45 12.10
CA PRO A 84 -10.79 13.95 13.12
C PRO A 84 -12.10 14.49 12.52
N VAL A 85 -12.02 15.17 11.37
CA VAL A 85 -13.21 15.69 10.67
C VAL A 85 -14.09 14.53 10.19
N GLY A 86 -13.48 13.51 9.59
CA GLY A 86 -14.18 12.29 9.17
C GLY A 86 -14.82 11.54 10.33
N LEU A 87 -14.13 11.47 11.49
CA LEU A 87 -14.68 10.86 12.69
C LEU A 87 -15.86 11.65 13.26
N TRP A 88 -15.74 12.98 13.33
CA TRP A 88 -16.79 13.88 13.80
C TRP A 88 -18.03 13.85 12.90
N ALA A 89 -17.83 13.79 11.58
CA ALA A 89 -18.90 13.73 10.60
C ALA A 89 -19.51 12.33 10.45
N SER A 90 -18.91 11.28 11.03
CA SER A 90 -19.38 9.91 10.85
C SER A 90 -20.65 9.65 11.67
N HIS A 91 -21.61 8.98 11.05
CA HIS A 91 -22.84 8.54 11.72
C HIS A 91 -22.57 7.47 12.80
N ASP A 92 -21.57 6.62 12.58
CA ASP A 92 -21.12 5.59 13.53
C ASP A 92 -19.61 5.73 13.78
N PRO A 93 -19.22 6.47 14.83
CA PRO A 93 -17.81 6.63 15.21
C PRO A 93 -17.13 5.31 15.57
N ALA A 94 -17.86 4.35 16.15
CA ALA A 94 -17.30 3.08 16.57
C ALA A 94 -16.90 2.21 15.36
N ALA A 95 -17.75 2.17 14.32
CA ALA A 95 -17.43 1.50 13.07
C ALA A 95 -16.33 2.20 12.25
N SER A 96 -16.15 3.51 12.45
CA SER A 96 -15.17 4.31 11.70
C SER A 96 -13.75 4.21 12.26
N TRP A 97 -13.63 3.96 13.57
CA TRP A 97 -12.35 3.93 14.27
C TRP A 97 -11.32 2.96 13.67
N PRO A 98 -11.67 1.72 13.31
CA PRO A 98 -10.68 0.80 12.73
C PRO A 98 -10.16 1.24 11.36
N THR A 99 -10.98 1.94 10.59
CA THR A 99 -10.55 2.53 9.31
C THR A 99 -9.54 3.63 9.54
N ILE A 100 -9.79 4.52 10.51
CA ILE A 100 -8.83 5.55 10.93
C ILE A 100 -7.53 4.92 11.42
N ALA A 101 -7.60 3.89 12.26
CA ALA A 101 -6.44 3.16 12.75
C ALA A 101 -5.60 2.57 11.60
N LYS A 102 -6.24 2.00 10.57
CA LYS A 102 -5.54 1.49 9.37
C LYS A 102 -4.85 2.60 8.58
N VAL A 103 -5.44 3.79 8.48
CA VAL A 103 -4.79 4.95 7.84
C VAL A 103 -3.56 5.40 8.63
N ILE A 104 -3.66 5.49 9.96
CA ILE A 104 -2.53 5.82 10.84
C ILE A 104 -1.44 4.74 10.74
N ALA A 105 -1.82 3.46 10.68
CA ALA A 105 -0.89 2.35 10.46
C ALA A 105 -0.14 2.50 9.14
N GLY A 106 -0.85 2.84 8.06
CA GLY A 106 -0.26 3.13 6.75
C GLY A 106 0.74 4.27 6.81
N PHE A 107 0.42 5.35 7.52
CA PHE A 107 1.34 6.47 7.76
C PHE A 107 2.60 6.02 8.51
N GLY A 108 2.43 5.27 9.60
CA GLY A 108 3.54 4.72 10.38
C GLY A 108 4.48 3.85 9.55
N LEU A 109 3.93 2.91 8.78
CA LEU A 109 4.69 2.05 7.87
C LEU A 109 5.41 2.86 6.78
N PHE A 110 4.69 3.80 6.15
CA PHE A 110 5.25 4.63 5.08
C PHE A 110 6.48 5.40 5.55
N TYR A 111 6.38 6.12 6.68
CA TYR A 111 7.53 6.87 7.19
C TYR A 111 8.60 5.97 7.80
N GLY A 112 8.24 4.83 8.39
CA GLY A 112 9.21 3.82 8.81
C GLY A 112 10.09 3.36 7.64
N LEU A 113 9.49 3.09 6.48
CA LEU A 113 10.18 2.74 5.24
C LEU A 113 10.98 3.91 4.66
N ALA A 114 10.40 5.12 4.64
CA ALA A 114 11.11 6.32 4.20
C ALA A 114 12.35 6.61 5.07
N GLY A 115 12.29 6.28 6.36
CA GLY A 115 13.40 6.41 7.29
C GLY A 115 14.59 5.50 6.99
N LEU A 116 14.40 4.45 6.21
CA LEU A 116 15.47 3.57 5.72
C LEU A 116 16.16 4.08 4.47
N ALA A 117 15.61 5.10 3.79
CA ALA A 117 16.21 5.66 2.59
C ALA A 117 17.65 6.11 2.86
N GLY A 118 18.59 5.66 2.02
CA GLY A 118 20.02 5.97 2.17
C GLY A 118 20.77 5.10 3.19
N SER A 119 20.11 4.18 3.89
CA SER A 119 20.78 3.18 4.72
C SER A 119 21.11 1.92 3.90
N ARG A 120 22.08 1.14 4.36
CA ARG A 120 22.42 -0.17 3.74
C ARG A 120 21.27 -1.19 3.74
N TRP A 121 20.26 -0.98 4.59
CA TRP A 121 19.10 -1.85 4.68
C TRP A 121 18.06 -1.55 3.59
N ALA A 122 18.16 -0.39 2.93
CA ALA A 122 17.31 -0.05 1.79
C ALA A 122 17.44 -1.06 0.64
N ASP A 123 18.63 -1.65 0.47
CA ASP A 123 18.90 -2.67 -0.55
C ASP A 123 18.10 -3.97 -0.34
N LEU A 124 17.63 -4.22 0.90
CA LEU A 124 16.77 -5.38 1.21
C LEU A 124 15.29 -5.10 0.94
N LEU A 125 14.87 -3.84 0.85
CA LEU A 125 13.45 -3.49 0.69
C LEU A 125 12.80 -4.10 -0.55
N PRO A 126 13.42 -4.09 -1.74
CA PRO A 126 12.84 -4.74 -2.92
C PRO A 126 12.62 -6.25 -2.70
N TRP A 127 13.57 -6.93 -2.07
CA TRP A 127 13.48 -8.37 -1.79
C TRP A 127 12.37 -8.68 -0.78
N LEU A 128 12.30 -7.91 0.31
CA LEU A 128 11.25 -8.05 1.32
C LEU A 128 9.86 -7.76 0.73
N PHE A 129 9.77 -6.73 -0.12
CA PHE A 129 8.54 -6.41 -0.85
C PHE A 129 8.10 -7.57 -1.75
N LEU A 130 9.01 -8.11 -2.58
CA LEU A 130 8.68 -9.22 -3.48
C LEU A 130 8.26 -10.47 -2.71
N ALA A 131 8.93 -10.77 -1.59
CA ALA A 131 8.55 -11.87 -0.71
C ALA A 131 7.16 -11.66 -0.10
N ALA A 132 6.88 -10.47 0.43
CA ALA A 132 5.57 -10.12 0.97
C ALA A 132 4.47 -10.17 -0.10
N ALA A 133 4.74 -9.68 -1.30
CA ALA A 133 3.80 -9.71 -2.41
C ALA A 133 3.51 -11.14 -2.89
N ALA A 134 4.52 -12.00 -2.95
CA ALA A 134 4.36 -13.42 -3.26
C ALA A 134 3.49 -14.12 -2.21
N LEU A 135 3.81 -13.93 -0.92
CA LEU A 135 3.04 -14.49 0.19
C LEU A 135 1.58 -13.98 0.20
N ALA A 136 1.37 -12.69 -0.03
CA ALA A 136 0.03 -12.11 -0.14
C ALA A 136 -0.74 -12.68 -1.32
N SER A 137 -0.09 -12.92 -2.46
CA SER A 137 -0.71 -13.55 -3.63
C SER A 137 -1.12 -14.99 -3.36
N LEU A 138 -0.29 -15.76 -2.66
CA LEU A 138 -0.62 -17.12 -2.24
C LEU A 138 -1.76 -17.13 -1.21
N ALA A 139 -1.76 -16.19 -0.27
CA ALA A 139 -2.86 -16.03 0.67
C ALA A 139 -4.18 -15.67 -0.03
N VAL A 140 -4.14 -14.80 -1.04
CA VAL A 140 -5.28 -14.49 -1.90
C VAL A 140 -5.71 -15.71 -2.71
N LEU A 141 -4.77 -16.48 -3.28
CA LEU A 141 -5.08 -17.69 -4.04
C LEU A 141 -5.95 -18.66 -3.24
N VAL A 142 -5.60 -18.85 -1.97
CA VAL A 142 -6.19 -19.89 -1.11
C VAL A 142 -7.35 -19.36 -0.24
N GLY A 143 -7.36 -18.06 0.08
CA GLY A 143 -8.35 -17.43 0.96
C GLY A 143 -9.47 -16.64 0.27
N THR A 144 -9.43 -16.47 -1.06
CA THR A 144 -10.46 -15.74 -1.81
C THR A 144 -11.63 -16.62 -2.17
N ARG A 145 -12.85 -16.09 -2.03
CA ARG A 145 -14.07 -16.73 -2.52
C ARG A 145 -14.23 -16.43 -4.00
N TRP A 146 -13.89 -17.38 -4.86
CA TRP A 146 -13.93 -17.20 -6.31
C TRP A 146 -15.37 -17.17 -6.84
N PHE A 147 -15.69 -16.18 -7.68
CA PHE A 147 -16.96 -16.11 -8.40
C PHE A 147 -16.80 -16.74 -9.78
N THR A 148 -17.69 -17.67 -10.13
CA THR A 148 -17.67 -18.38 -11.42
C THR A 148 -18.28 -17.56 -12.57
N SER A 149 -19.18 -16.62 -12.28
CA SER A 149 -20.09 -16.08 -13.30
C SER A 149 -19.66 -14.80 -14.04
N LYS A 150 -18.56 -14.10 -13.69
CA LYS A 150 -18.30 -12.77 -14.30
C LYS A 150 -17.53 -12.78 -15.63
N LEU A 151 -16.79 -13.84 -15.96
CA LEU A 151 -16.02 -13.92 -17.21
C LEU A 151 -16.53 -15.09 -18.06
N PRO A 152 -17.39 -14.83 -19.08
CA PRO A 152 -18.02 -15.89 -19.86
C PRO A 152 -17.02 -16.73 -20.68
N PHE A 153 -15.78 -16.27 -20.83
CA PHE A 153 -14.72 -16.94 -21.58
C PHE A 153 -13.79 -17.80 -20.70
N VAL A 154 -13.90 -17.73 -19.37
CA VAL A 154 -13.12 -18.59 -18.46
C VAL A 154 -14.02 -19.75 -18.04
N PRO A 155 -13.71 -21.00 -18.42
CA PRO A 155 -14.53 -22.14 -18.06
C PRO A 155 -14.64 -22.33 -16.54
N ASP A 156 -15.83 -22.69 -16.04
CA ASP A 156 -16.11 -22.90 -14.62
C ASP A 156 -15.19 -23.96 -13.98
N GLN A 157 -14.71 -24.92 -14.78
CA GLN A 157 -13.79 -25.97 -14.32
C GLN A 157 -12.47 -25.39 -13.79
N ILE A 158 -12.01 -24.25 -14.33
CA ILE A 158 -10.80 -23.58 -13.84
C ILE A 158 -11.05 -23.06 -12.43
N TYR A 159 -12.19 -22.42 -12.18
CA TYR A 159 -12.55 -21.91 -10.86
C TYR A 159 -12.80 -23.04 -9.86
N ALA A 160 -13.42 -24.13 -10.29
CA ALA A 160 -13.64 -25.31 -9.47
C ALA A 160 -12.34 -26.02 -9.07
N ALA A 161 -11.27 -25.86 -9.85
CA ALA A 161 -9.95 -26.41 -9.56
C ALA A 161 -9.09 -25.53 -8.65
N LEU A 162 -9.48 -24.26 -8.42
CA LEU A 162 -8.71 -23.37 -7.54
C LEU A 162 -8.83 -23.83 -6.09
N PRO A 163 -7.73 -23.82 -5.32
CA PRO A 163 -7.79 -24.15 -3.91
C PRO A 163 -8.63 -23.11 -3.18
N SER A 164 -9.79 -23.50 -2.66
CA SER A 164 -10.55 -22.69 -1.72
C SER A 164 -10.43 -23.32 -0.34
N LEU A 165 -9.93 -22.56 0.64
CA LEU A 165 -10.18 -22.94 2.04
C LEU A 165 -11.69 -23.05 2.23
N SER A 166 -12.14 -24.11 2.91
CA SER A 166 -13.56 -24.32 3.18
C SER A 166 -14.16 -23.09 3.87
N SER A 167 -15.46 -22.86 3.68
CA SER A 167 -16.21 -21.75 4.27
C SER A 167 -16.08 -21.61 5.79
N ASP A 168 -15.67 -22.70 6.45
CA ASP A 168 -15.51 -22.78 7.90
C ASP A 168 -14.16 -22.25 8.38
N ASN A 169 -13.22 -21.96 7.46
CA ASN A 169 -11.95 -21.37 7.83
C ASN A 169 -12.12 -19.85 7.99
N PRO A 170 -11.71 -19.25 9.13
CA PRO A 170 -11.76 -17.79 9.31
C PRO A 170 -10.92 -17.01 8.28
N LEU A 171 -9.99 -17.67 7.57
CA LEU A 171 -9.22 -17.12 6.45
C LEU A 171 -9.95 -17.24 5.10
N ALA A 172 -11.00 -18.07 4.99
CA ALA A 172 -11.81 -18.25 3.78
C ALA A 172 -12.86 -17.13 3.66
N GLY A 173 -12.41 -15.92 3.39
CA GLY A 173 -13.29 -14.76 3.42
C GLY A 173 -12.80 -13.52 2.69
N PHE A 174 -11.70 -13.59 1.94
CA PHE A 174 -11.29 -12.42 1.19
C PHE A 174 -12.31 -12.13 0.09
N HIS A 175 -12.94 -10.97 0.20
CA HIS A 175 -13.81 -10.46 -0.83
C HIS A 175 -12.96 -10.18 -2.09
N PRO A 176 -13.32 -10.71 -3.28
CA PRO A 176 -12.51 -10.57 -4.50
C PRO A 176 -12.17 -9.13 -4.87
N ASN A 177 -13.05 -8.16 -4.58
CA ASN A 177 -12.72 -6.75 -4.81
C ASN A 177 -11.56 -6.23 -3.93
N LEU A 178 -11.48 -6.66 -2.67
CA LEU A 178 -10.38 -6.27 -1.78
C LEU A 178 -9.08 -6.98 -2.18
N ALA A 179 -9.18 -8.27 -2.50
CA ALA A 179 -8.06 -9.04 -3.03
C ALA A 179 -7.52 -8.43 -4.33
N GLY A 180 -8.39 -8.07 -5.27
CA GLY A 180 -8.03 -7.40 -6.52
C GLY A 180 -7.34 -6.07 -6.27
N ALA A 181 -7.88 -5.21 -5.40
CA ALA A 181 -7.26 -3.93 -5.06
C ALA A 181 -5.85 -4.11 -4.46
N LEU A 182 -5.66 -5.11 -3.59
CA LEU A 182 -4.36 -5.48 -3.06
C LEU A 182 -3.41 -5.99 -4.16
N MET A 183 -3.88 -6.87 -5.05
CA MET A 183 -3.05 -7.39 -6.15
C MET A 183 -2.64 -6.28 -7.12
N ALA A 184 -3.52 -5.34 -7.43
CA ALA A 184 -3.19 -4.18 -8.26
C ALA A 184 -2.12 -3.29 -7.62
N SER A 185 -2.22 -3.04 -6.30
CA SER A 185 -1.24 -2.21 -5.58
C SER A 185 0.12 -2.88 -5.44
N LEU A 186 0.17 -4.22 -5.33
CA LEU A 186 1.42 -4.99 -5.31
C LEU A 186 2.02 -5.20 -6.72
N PHE A 187 1.18 -5.31 -7.74
CA PHE A 187 1.62 -5.49 -9.12
C PHE A 187 2.41 -4.27 -9.62
N LEU A 188 2.00 -3.05 -9.27
CA LEU A 188 2.63 -1.83 -9.76
C LEU A 188 4.12 -1.71 -9.37
N PRO A 189 4.53 -1.84 -8.09
CA PRO A 189 5.95 -1.83 -7.73
C PRO A 189 6.71 -3.06 -8.24
N ALA A 190 6.06 -4.23 -8.32
CA ALA A 190 6.69 -5.42 -8.92
C ALA A 190 7.03 -5.16 -10.40
N LEU A 191 6.08 -4.61 -11.17
CA LEU A 191 6.30 -4.21 -12.55
C LEU A 191 7.37 -3.11 -12.67
N ALA A 192 7.38 -2.14 -11.77
CA ALA A 192 8.42 -1.12 -11.72
C ALA A 192 9.82 -1.76 -11.56
N LEU A 193 9.97 -2.76 -10.69
CA LEU A 193 11.21 -3.52 -10.54
C LEU A 193 11.55 -4.33 -11.80
N VAL A 194 10.56 -4.91 -12.49
CA VAL A 194 10.77 -5.60 -13.78
C VAL A 194 11.34 -4.65 -14.83
N LEU A 195 10.83 -3.42 -14.90
CA LEU A 195 11.19 -2.46 -15.94
C LEU A 195 12.49 -1.72 -15.64
N TRP A 196 12.79 -1.46 -14.36
CA TRP A 196 13.87 -0.53 -13.99
C TRP A 196 14.97 -1.11 -13.09
N SER A 197 14.83 -2.33 -12.59
CA SER A 197 15.93 -2.97 -11.85
C SER A 197 17.11 -3.28 -12.78
N ARG A 198 18.31 -2.91 -12.32
CA ARG A 198 19.58 -3.26 -13.00
C ARG A 198 20.09 -4.64 -12.59
N GLU A 199 19.64 -5.16 -11.45
CA GLU A 199 20.08 -6.45 -10.92
C GLU A 199 19.25 -7.59 -11.54
N ARG A 200 19.92 -8.51 -12.27
CA ARG A 200 19.26 -9.60 -13.00
C ARG A 200 18.44 -10.53 -12.11
N ARG A 201 18.95 -10.87 -10.92
CA ARG A 201 18.27 -11.76 -9.96
C ARG A 201 17.00 -11.12 -9.43
N LEU A 202 17.10 -9.88 -8.97
CA LEU A 202 15.95 -9.11 -8.50
C LEU A 202 14.91 -8.92 -9.61
N ARG A 203 15.35 -8.65 -10.84
CA ARG A 203 14.46 -8.52 -12.00
C ARG A 203 13.73 -9.83 -12.31
N ALA A 204 14.43 -10.96 -12.29
CA ALA A 204 13.81 -12.28 -12.51
C ALA A 204 12.77 -12.61 -11.42
N ALA A 205 13.10 -12.35 -10.15
CA ALA A 205 12.16 -12.49 -9.04
C ALA A 205 10.95 -11.56 -9.21
N ALA A 206 11.18 -10.31 -9.61
CA ALA A 206 10.11 -9.35 -9.89
C ALA A 206 9.21 -9.80 -11.04
N VAL A 207 9.73 -10.43 -12.09
CA VAL A 207 8.92 -11.01 -13.18
C VAL A 207 8.02 -12.11 -12.64
N ALA A 208 8.56 -13.05 -11.87
CA ALA A 208 7.77 -14.13 -11.29
C ALA A 208 6.64 -13.60 -10.39
N VAL A 209 6.94 -12.62 -9.53
CA VAL A 209 5.95 -11.99 -8.64
C VAL A 209 4.94 -11.15 -9.41
N ALA A 210 5.36 -10.41 -10.45
CA ALA A 210 4.45 -9.64 -11.30
C ALA A 210 3.49 -10.54 -12.07
N LEU A 211 3.97 -11.69 -12.58
CA LEU A 211 3.10 -12.69 -13.21
C LEU A 211 2.12 -13.29 -12.21
N LEU A 212 2.58 -13.64 -11.01
CA LEU A 212 1.73 -14.19 -9.96
C LEU A 212 0.64 -13.19 -9.51
N THR A 213 1.04 -11.97 -9.14
CA THR A 213 0.12 -10.88 -8.74
C THR A 213 -0.82 -10.49 -9.87
N GLY A 214 -0.32 -10.43 -11.11
CA GLY A 214 -1.13 -10.14 -12.30
C GLY A 214 -2.16 -11.23 -12.60
N LEU A 215 -1.79 -12.50 -12.44
CA LEU A 215 -2.72 -13.63 -12.56
C LEU A 215 -3.79 -13.58 -11.47
N MET A 216 -3.41 -13.33 -10.21
CA MET A 216 -4.37 -13.21 -9.11
C MET A 216 -5.31 -12.01 -9.33
N LEU A 217 -4.78 -10.86 -9.74
CA LEU A 217 -5.58 -9.69 -10.11
C LEU A 217 -6.61 -10.05 -11.19
N PHE A 218 -6.20 -10.78 -12.22
CA PHE A 218 -7.08 -11.24 -13.28
C PHE A 218 -8.19 -12.16 -12.77
N LEU A 219 -7.83 -13.15 -11.96
CA LEU A 219 -8.80 -14.08 -11.38
C LEU A 219 -9.80 -13.40 -10.42
N THR A 220 -9.40 -12.32 -9.73
CA THR A 220 -10.31 -11.60 -8.82
C THR A 220 -11.42 -10.82 -9.54
N GLN A 221 -11.27 -10.56 -10.85
CA GLN A 221 -12.26 -9.87 -11.69
C GLN A 221 -12.74 -8.52 -11.12
N SER A 222 -11.89 -7.83 -10.34
CA SER A 222 -12.26 -6.57 -9.71
C SER A 222 -12.13 -5.40 -10.68
N ARG A 223 -13.25 -4.88 -11.19
CA ARG A 223 -13.29 -3.71 -12.10
C ARG A 223 -12.57 -2.50 -11.50
N GLY A 224 -12.80 -2.23 -10.21
CA GLY A 224 -12.14 -1.15 -9.48
C GLY A 224 -10.62 -1.32 -9.41
N ALA A 225 -10.14 -2.56 -9.23
CA ALA A 225 -8.70 -2.85 -9.23
C ALA A 225 -8.07 -2.63 -10.61
N TRP A 226 -8.73 -3.03 -11.70
CA TRP A 226 -8.28 -2.76 -13.06
C TRP A 226 -8.24 -1.27 -13.39
N ALA A 227 -9.26 -0.52 -12.98
CA ALA A 227 -9.28 0.94 -13.10
C ALA A 227 -8.12 1.58 -12.32
N GLY A 228 -7.93 1.17 -11.06
CA GLY A 228 -6.82 1.63 -10.22
C GLY A 228 -5.45 1.29 -10.81
N LEU A 229 -5.28 0.07 -11.35
CA LEU A 229 -4.07 -0.34 -12.07
C LEU A 229 -3.84 0.55 -13.29
N GLY A 230 -4.87 0.80 -14.10
CA GLY A 230 -4.79 1.67 -15.28
C GLY A 230 -4.32 3.08 -14.91
N VAL A 231 -4.92 3.67 -13.87
CA VAL A 231 -4.48 4.98 -13.35
C VAL A 231 -3.03 4.91 -12.85
N GLY A 232 -2.66 3.89 -12.10
CA GLY A 232 -1.30 3.71 -11.60
C GLY A 232 -0.26 3.57 -12.72
N LEU A 233 -0.59 2.83 -13.79
CA LEU A 233 0.27 2.69 -14.98
C LEU A 233 0.41 3.99 -15.76
N LEU A 234 -0.61 4.85 -15.75
CA LEU A 234 -0.53 6.18 -16.36
C LEU A 234 0.29 7.14 -15.51
N VAL A 235 0.13 7.12 -14.19
CA VAL A 235 0.80 8.05 -13.26
C VAL A 235 2.27 7.67 -13.00
N ALA A 236 2.60 6.39 -12.84
CA ALA A 236 3.97 6.00 -12.47
C ALA A 236 5.05 6.51 -13.45
N PRO A 237 4.85 6.47 -14.79
CA PRO A 237 5.79 7.07 -15.74
C PRO A 237 5.86 8.60 -15.68
N THR A 238 4.78 9.30 -15.30
CA THR A 238 4.75 10.78 -15.24
C THR A 238 5.61 11.31 -14.11
N LEU A 239 5.69 10.56 -13.01
CA LEU A 239 6.58 10.86 -11.89
C LEU A 239 8.05 10.81 -12.32
N ARG A 240 8.40 9.96 -13.29
CA ARG A 240 9.77 9.83 -13.79
C ARG A 240 10.07 10.76 -14.97
N TYR A 241 9.15 10.91 -15.92
CA TYR A 241 9.34 11.78 -17.07
C TYR A 241 8.18 12.75 -17.24
N ARG A 242 8.51 14.05 -17.08
CA ARG A 242 7.56 15.17 -17.15
C ARG A 242 6.71 15.18 -18.43
N ARG A 243 7.21 14.65 -19.54
CA ARG A 243 6.46 14.59 -20.82
C ARG A 243 5.20 13.71 -20.78
N TRP A 244 5.13 12.70 -19.91
CA TRP A 244 3.94 11.84 -19.82
C TRP A 244 2.74 12.54 -19.19
N TRP A 245 2.91 13.72 -18.57
CA TRP A 245 1.77 14.53 -18.11
C TRP A 245 0.82 14.90 -19.25
N ILE A 246 1.32 15.01 -20.49
CA ILE A 246 0.47 15.22 -21.68
C ILE A 246 -0.45 14.02 -21.89
N VAL A 247 0.07 12.79 -21.78
CA VAL A 247 -0.73 11.56 -21.92
C VAL A 247 -1.80 11.49 -20.84
N VAL A 248 -1.45 11.80 -19.59
CA VAL A 248 -2.42 11.84 -18.48
C VAL A 248 -3.51 12.89 -18.75
N ALA A 249 -3.13 14.10 -19.18
CA ALA A 249 -4.09 15.15 -19.50
C ALA A 249 -5.03 14.74 -20.64
N VAL A 250 -4.51 14.15 -21.71
CA VAL A 250 -5.31 13.65 -22.84
C VAL A 250 -6.27 12.56 -22.38
N VAL A 251 -5.79 11.56 -21.62
CA VAL A 251 -6.65 10.48 -21.11
C VAL A 251 -7.73 11.03 -20.18
N ALA A 252 -7.40 11.99 -19.31
CA ALA A 252 -8.37 12.61 -18.42
C ALA A 252 -9.45 13.40 -19.18
N VAL A 253 -9.06 14.18 -20.20
CA VAL A 253 -10.00 14.92 -21.05
C VAL A 253 -10.91 13.97 -21.82
N VAL A 254 -10.35 12.94 -22.46
CA VAL A 254 -11.14 11.94 -23.19
C VAL A 254 -12.09 11.22 -22.24
N GLY A 255 -11.62 10.80 -21.06
CA GLY A 255 -12.46 10.17 -20.04
C GLY A 255 -13.62 11.06 -19.58
N ALA A 256 -13.36 12.36 -19.36
CA ALA A 256 -14.39 13.33 -19.00
C ALA A 256 -15.42 13.53 -20.14
N VAL A 257 -14.95 13.66 -21.40
CA VAL A 257 -15.84 13.78 -22.56
C VAL A 257 -16.72 12.55 -22.72
N VAL A 258 -16.15 11.35 -22.61
CA VAL A 258 -16.92 10.08 -22.67
C VAL A 258 -17.96 10.03 -21.54
N ALA A 259 -17.59 10.41 -20.32
CA ALA A 259 -18.52 10.42 -19.19
C ALA A 259 -19.68 11.42 -19.37
N VAL A 260 -19.42 12.59 -19.97
CA VAL A 260 -20.45 13.59 -20.30
C VAL A 260 -21.36 13.10 -21.43
N VAL A 261 -20.80 12.49 -22.48
CA VAL A 261 -21.56 12.03 -23.66
C VAL A 261 -22.44 10.82 -23.34
N LEU A 262 -21.93 9.84 -22.58
CA LEU A 262 -22.69 8.65 -22.21
C LEU A 262 -23.71 8.91 -21.09
N GLY A 263 -23.54 10.02 -20.36
CA GLY A 263 -24.35 10.38 -19.21
C GLY A 263 -23.92 9.64 -17.92
N PRO A 264 -24.04 10.29 -16.74
CA PRO A 264 -23.61 9.70 -15.48
C PRO A 264 -24.32 8.38 -15.15
N SER A 265 -25.59 8.23 -15.54
CA SER A 265 -26.39 7.05 -15.27
C SER A 265 -25.89 5.80 -16.01
N LEU A 266 -25.45 5.95 -17.26
CA LEU A 266 -24.95 4.84 -18.06
C LEU A 266 -23.56 4.39 -17.58
N VAL A 267 -22.70 5.34 -17.22
CA VAL A 267 -21.40 5.06 -16.57
C VAL A 267 -21.63 4.36 -15.23
N ASN A 268 -22.58 4.85 -14.43
CA ASN A 268 -22.93 4.24 -13.15
C ASN A 268 -23.49 2.83 -13.35
N ASN A 269 -24.34 2.61 -14.36
CA ASN A 269 -24.86 1.28 -14.69
C ASN A 269 -23.75 0.36 -15.22
N MET A 270 -22.77 0.85 -15.99
CA MET A 270 -21.64 0.01 -16.42
C MET A 270 -20.70 -0.34 -15.25
N MET A 271 -20.54 0.58 -14.29
CA MET A 271 -19.69 0.36 -13.11
C MET A 271 -20.37 -0.46 -12.01
N LEU A 272 -21.65 -0.21 -11.78
CA LEU A 272 -22.47 -0.79 -10.71
C LEU A 272 -23.50 -1.81 -11.19
N ALA A 273 -23.52 -2.17 -12.49
CA ALA A 273 -24.45 -3.18 -13.00
C ALA A 273 -24.45 -4.37 -12.05
N PRO A 274 -25.59 -4.66 -11.40
CA PRO A 274 -25.68 -5.80 -10.51
C PRO A 274 -25.27 -7.01 -11.32
N VAL A 275 -24.34 -7.79 -10.78
CA VAL A 275 -24.08 -9.13 -11.29
C VAL A 275 -25.38 -9.86 -11.03
N THR A 276 -26.17 -10.07 -12.08
CA THR A 276 -27.37 -10.90 -11.98
C THR A 276 -26.88 -12.31 -11.69
N ASP A 277 -27.13 -12.77 -10.46
CA ASP A 277 -26.83 -14.14 -10.01
C ASP A 277 -27.61 -15.17 -10.84
#